data_AF-A0A6G3WXU1-F1
#
_entry.id   AF-A0A6G3WXU1-F1
#
_cell.length_a   1.000
_cell.length_b   1.000
_cell.length_c   1.000
_cell.angle_alpha   90.00
_cell.angle_beta   90.00
_cell.angle_gamma   90.00
#
_symmetry.space_group_name_H-M   'P 1'
#
loop_
_entity.id
_entity.type
_entity.pdbx_description
1 polymer ?
#
loop_
_entity_poly.entity_id
_entity_poly.type
_entity_poly.pdbx_seq_one_letter_code
_entity_poly.pdbx_strand_id
1 'polypeptide(L)'
;MADTKREIERKYEATDDTRLPDLTRAAGVDRTVHHGLTELDAVYYDTADLRLAADALTLRRRTGGADEGWHAKFPVAVGVRDEIHEPLSDALPPSL
;
A
#
# COMPACT_ATOMS: atom_id res chain seq x y z
N MET A 1 -11.49 8.95 10.86
CA MET A 1 -10.68 10.16 11.01
C MET A 1 -9.42 9.83 10.26
N ALA A 2 -9.08 10.66 9.27
CA ALA A 2 -7.94 10.42 8.42
C ALA A 2 -6.66 10.30 9.24
N ASP A 3 -5.86 9.29 8.95
CA ASP A 3 -4.47 9.21 9.41
C ASP A 3 -3.53 9.54 8.25
N THR A 4 -2.47 10.31 8.51
CA THR A 4 -1.47 10.65 7.51
C THR A 4 -0.11 10.10 7.93
N LYS A 5 0.49 9.30 7.05
CA LYS A 5 1.76 8.63 7.31
C LYS A 5 2.74 8.82 6.16
N ARG A 6 4.02 8.98 6.52
CA ARG A 6 5.15 8.92 5.59
C ARG A 6 5.53 7.46 5.39
N GLU A 7 5.37 6.95 4.17
CA GLU A 7 5.76 5.60 3.81
C GLU A 7 7.08 5.58 3.02
N ILE A 8 7.95 4.63 3.40
CA ILE A 8 9.19 4.30 2.70
C ILE A 8 9.16 2.80 2.42
N GLU A 9 9.01 2.43 1.15
CA GLU A 9 8.84 1.04 0.73
C GLU A 9 9.86 0.67 -0.34
N ARG A 10 10.32 -0.59 -0.31
CA ARG A 10 11.05 -1.21 -1.42
C ARG A 10 10.25 -2.41 -1.92
N LYS A 11 9.95 -2.39 -3.21
CA LYS A 11 9.27 -3.48 -3.91
C LYS A 11 10.26 -4.23 -4.78
N TYR A 12 10.16 -5.55 -4.77
CA TYR A 12 10.91 -6.46 -5.61
C TYR A 12 9.92 -7.32 -6.38
N GLU A 13 10.21 -7.58 -7.64
CA GLU A 13 9.43 -8.50 -8.46
C GLU A 13 9.88 -9.94 -8.17
N ALA A 14 8.92 -10.85 -8.10
CA ALA A 14 9.13 -12.27 -7.85
C ALA A 14 8.37 -13.08 -8.89
N THR A 15 8.95 -14.22 -9.27
CA THR A 15 8.31 -15.26 -10.08
C THR A 15 7.89 -16.44 -9.19
N ASP A 16 7.15 -17.40 -9.74
CA ASP A 16 6.74 -18.62 -9.04
C ASP A 16 7.93 -19.48 -8.55
N ASP A 17 9.09 -19.33 -9.19
CA ASP A 17 10.34 -20.00 -8.80
C ASP A 17 11.11 -19.24 -7.71
N THR A 18 10.70 -18.02 -7.39
CA THR A 18 11.35 -17.23 -6.35
C THR A 18 11.10 -17.87 -4.98
N ARG A 19 12.17 -18.02 -4.20
CA ARG A 19 12.12 -18.48 -2.82
C ARG A 19 12.63 -17.37 -1.93
N LEU A 20 11.92 -17.10 -0.83
CA LEU A 20 12.42 -16.18 0.18
C LEU A 20 13.71 -16.77 0.77
N PRO A 21 14.81 -16.01 0.80
CA PRO A 21 16.00 -16.43 1.52
C PRO A 21 15.70 -16.47 3.02
N ASP A 22 16.59 -17.13 3.78
CA ASP A 22 16.58 -17.07 5.23
C ASP A 22 16.82 -15.62 5.70
N LEU A 23 15.74 -14.92 6.04
CA LEU A 23 15.77 -13.50 6.40
C LEU A 23 16.45 -13.24 7.74
N THR A 24 16.65 -14.26 8.59
CA THR A 24 17.39 -14.11 9.85
C THR A 24 18.88 -13.83 9.65
N ARG A 25 19.38 -14.04 8.43
CA ARG A 25 20.75 -13.67 8.04
C ARG A 25 20.93 -12.19 7.72
N ALA A 26 19.83 -11.44 7.55
CA ALA A 26 19.91 -10.01 7.36
C ALA A 26 20.31 -9.33 8.68
N ALA A 27 21.25 -8.38 8.60
CA ALA A 27 21.73 -7.66 9.78
C ALA A 27 20.57 -6.94 10.48
N GLY A 28 20.43 -7.17 11.79
CA GLY A 28 19.38 -6.57 12.62
C GLY A 28 18.08 -7.37 12.73
N VAL A 29 17.96 -8.54 12.08
CA VAL A 29 16.79 -9.42 12.20
C VAL A 29 17.04 -10.53 13.22
N ASP A 30 16.31 -10.51 14.35
CA ASP A 30 16.40 -11.53 15.39
C ASP A 30 15.54 -12.78 15.09
N ARG A 31 14.30 -12.58 14.63
CA ARG A 31 13.36 -13.66 14.31
C ARG A 31 12.37 -13.28 13.23
N THR A 32 11.97 -14.26 12.43
CA THR A 32 10.85 -14.16 11.48
C THR A 32 9.60 -14.82 12.03
N VAL A 33 8.43 -14.20 11.85
CA VAL A 33 7.12 -14.79 12.19
C VAL A 33 6.27 -14.84 10.93
N HIS A 34 5.71 -16.02 10.64
CA HIS A 34 4.79 -16.19 9.52
C HIS A 34 3.37 -15.81 9.94
N HIS A 35 2.75 -14.86 9.23
CA HIS A 35 1.41 -14.35 9.53
C HIS A 35 0.28 -15.01 8.72
N GLY A 36 0.60 -16.02 7.90
CA GLY A 36 -0.39 -16.65 7.02
C GLY A 36 -0.60 -15.88 5.71
N LEU A 37 -1.45 -16.44 4.87
CA LEU A 37 -1.91 -15.79 3.65
C LEU A 37 -3.07 -14.85 3.97
N THR A 38 -3.06 -13.65 3.41
CA THR A 38 -4.18 -12.70 3.47
C THR A 38 -4.52 -12.30 2.05
N GLU A 39 -5.79 -12.47 1.67
CA GLU A 39 -6.30 -11.99 0.39
C GLU A 39 -6.62 -10.49 0.51
N LEU A 40 -6.13 -9.73 -0.46
CA LEU A 40 -6.35 -8.29 -0.55
C LEU A 40 -7.00 -8.00 -1.90
N ASP A 41 -8.13 -7.30 -1.89
CA ASP A 41 -8.78 -6.81 -3.11
C ASP A 41 -8.75 -5.29 -3.11
N ALA A 42 -8.39 -4.69 -4.25
CA ALA A 42 -8.25 -3.25 -4.35
C ALA A 42 -8.83 -2.71 -5.66
N VAL A 43 -9.77 -1.78 -5.52
CA VAL A 43 -10.32 -1.00 -6.63
C VAL A 43 -9.59 0.33 -6.69
N TYR A 44 -9.03 0.63 -7.87
CA TYR A 44 -8.31 1.87 -8.14
C TYR A 44 -9.23 2.84 -8.88
N TYR A 45 -9.17 4.10 -8.45
CA TYR A 45 -9.97 5.17 -9.03
C TYR A 45 -9.04 6.17 -9.71
N ASP A 46 -9.49 6.66 -10.85
CA ASP A 46 -8.89 7.77 -11.57
C ASP A 46 -10.00 8.52 -12.30
N THR A 47 -9.65 9.65 -12.90
CA THR A 47 -10.52 10.40 -13.80
C THR A 47 -10.44 9.81 -15.21
N ALA A 48 -11.42 10.13 -16.06
CA ALA A 48 -11.43 9.62 -17.45
C ALA A 48 -10.18 10.03 -18.24
N ASP A 49 -9.57 11.15 -17.88
CA ASP A 49 -8.32 11.70 -18.43
C ASP A 49 -7.06 11.29 -17.66
N LEU A 50 -7.17 10.36 -16.69
CA LEU A 50 -6.05 9.81 -15.92
C LEU A 50 -5.24 10.85 -15.14
N ARG A 51 -5.91 11.85 -14.56
CA ARG A 51 -5.24 12.96 -13.86
C ARG A 51 -4.42 12.48 -12.66
N LEU A 52 -4.90 11.50 -11.90
CA LEU A 52 -4.14 11.00 -10.74
C LEU A 52 -2.87 10.30 -11.19
N ALA A 53 -2.97 9.40 -12.18
CA ALA A 53 -1.81 8.72 -12.73
C ALA A 53 -0.80 9.69 -13.36
N ALA A 54 -1.26 10.73 -14.06
CA ALA A 54 -0.41 11.75 -14.66
C ALA A 54 0.45 12.50 -13.61
N ASP A 55 -0.11 12.71 -12.41
CA ASP A 55 0.57 13.35 -11.28
C ASP A 55 1.19 12.34 -10.30
N ALA A 56 1.29 11.06 -10.68
CA ALA A 56 1.80 9.96 -9.85
C ALA A 56 1.10 9.81 -8.48
N LEU A 57 -0.17 10.23 -8.41
CA LEU A 57 -1.08 10.02 -7.30
C LEU A 57 -1.76 8.65 -7.44
N THR A 58 -2.22 8.10 -6.31
CA THR A 58 -3.01 6.86 -6.33
C THR A 58 -4.15 6.97 -5.33
N LEU A 59 -5.38 6.75 -5.78
CA LEU A 59 -6.55 6.60 -4.93
C LEU A 59 -7.08 5.17 -5.07
N ARG A 60 -7.22 4.47 -3.94
CA ARG A 60 -7.78 3.10 -3.94
C ARG A 60 -8.67 2.83 -2.73
N ARG A 61 -9.69 2.00 -2.94
CA ARG A 61 -10.44 1.32 -1.88
C ARG A 61 -9.94 -0.11 -1.81
N ARG A 62 -9.44 -0.54 -0.64
CA ARG A 62 -8.95 -1.91 -0.42
C ARG A 62 -9.79 -2.60 0.65
N THR A 63 -10.11 -3.87 0.40
CA THR A 63 -10.69 -4.79 1.39
C THR A 63 -9.70 -5.90 1.72
N GLY A 64 -9.87 -6.49 2.90
CA GLY A 64 -9.00 -7.56 3.40
C GLY A 64 -7.75 -7.06 4.11
N GLY A 65 -7.24 -7.89 5.02
CA GLY A 65 -6.10 -7.58 5.88
C GLY A 65 -6.41 -6.53 6.96
N ALA A 66 -5.40 -6.24 7.79
CA ALA A 66 -5.55 -5.33 8.94
C ALA A 66 -5.57 -3.84 8.56
N ASP A 67 -5.32 -3.52 7.28
CA ASP A 67 -5.18 -2.16 6.75
C ASP A 67 -6.23 -1.93 5.64
N GLU A 68 -7.42 -2.51 5.79
CA GLU A 68 -8.54 -2.25 4.89
C GLU A 68 -8.99 -0.78 5.01
N GLY A 69 -9.46 -0.21 3.90
CA GLY A 69 -9.86 1.19 3.86
C GLY A 69 -9.63 1.90 2.54
N TRP A 70 -9.77 3.21 2.59
CA TRP A 70 -9.42 4.12 1.50
C TRP A 70 -8.01 4.63 1.70
N HIS A 71 -7.23 4.66 0.62
CA HIS A 71 -5.84 5.11 0.63
C HIS A 71 -5.63 6.10 -0.51
N ALA A 72 -5.13 7.29 -0.18
CA ALA A 72 -4.64 8.27 -1.14
C ALA A 72 -3.13 8.45 -0.95
N LYS A 73 -2.33 8.18 -1.99
CA LYS A 73 -0.87 8.29 -1.94
C LYS A 73 -0.37 9.45 -2.79
N PHE A 74 0.56 10.22 -2.22
CA PHE A 74 1.19 11.39 -2.81
C PHE A 74 2.70 11.16 -2.92
N PRO A 75 3.31 11.39 -4.10
CA PRO A 75 4.75 11.23 -4.26
C PRO A 75 5.49 12.35 -3.51
N VAL A 76 6.50 11.96 -2.73
CA VAL A 76 7.40 12.91 -2.06
C VAL A 76 8.79 12.84 -2.66
N ALA A 77 9.30 11.62 -2.85
CA ALA A 77 10.56 11.33 -3.52
C ALA A 77 10.54 9.91 -4.07
N VAL A 78 11.60 9.47 -4.74
CA VAL A 78 11.72 8.09 -5.22
C VAL A 78 11.64 7.12 -4.03
N GLY A 79 10.63 6.23 -4.06
CA GLY A 79 10.39 5.26 -2.99
C GLY A 79 9.79 5.85 -1.71
N VAL A 80 9.40 7.13 -1.71
CA VAL A 80 8.85 7.84 -0.55
C VAL A 80 7.52 8.48 -0.92
N ARG A 81 6.47 8.12 -0.18
CA ARG A 81 5.11 8.63 -0.40
C ARG A 81 4.48 9.06 0.92
N ASP A 82 3.69 10.11 0.89
CA ASP A 82 2.74 10.38 1.97
C ASP A 82 1.43 9.65 1.64
N GLU A 83 0.86 8.98 2.62
CA GLU A 83 -0.42 8.29 2.50
C GLU A 83 -1.43 8.90 3.47
N ILE A 84 -2.61 9.22 2.96
CA ILE A 84 -3.80 9.48 3.77
C ILE A 84 -4.65 8.22 3.76
N HIS A 85 -4.93 7.68 4.95
CA HIS A 85 -5.79 6.52 5.16
C HIS A 85 -7.10 6.94 5.83
N GLU A 86 -8.22 6.42 5.33
CA GLU A 86 -9.52 6.47 6.00
C GLU A 86 -10.11 5.07 6.13
N PRO A 87 -10.94 4.81 7.15
CA PRO A 87 -11.62 3.53 7.34
C PRO A 87 -12.42 3.10 6.12
N LEU A 88 -12.66 1.80 6.00
CA LEU A 88 -13.45 1.24 4.92
C LEU A 88 -14.89 1.77 4.94
N SER A 89 -15.32 2.27 3.80
CA SER A 89 -16.69 2.73 3.52
C SER A 89 -17.06 2.43 2.07
N ASP A 90 -18.35 2.42 1.76
CA ASP A 90 -18.82 2.14 0.39
C ASP A 90 -18.61 3.32 -0.56
N ALA A 91 -18.67 4.55 -0.04
CA ALA A 91 -18.42 5.78 -0.79
C ALA A 91 -17.07 6.39 -0.41
N LEU A 92 -16.50 7.20 -1.32
CA LEU A 92 -15.29 7.99 -1.08
C LEU A 92 -15.52 8.92 0.14
N PRO A 93 -14.69 8.83 1.19
CA PRO A 93 -14.76 9.74 2.33
C PRO A 93 -14.53 11.20 1.89
N PRO A 94 -15.32 12.17 2.39
CA PRO A 94 -15.16 13.59 2.02
C PRO A 94 -13.82 14.23 2.41
N SER A 95 -13.04 13.56 3.26
CA SER A 95 -11.70 13.96 3.69
C SER A 95 -10.60 13.60 2.67
N LEU A 96 -10.93 12.85 1.61
CA LEU A 96 -10.04 12.45 0.53
C LEU A 96 -10.35 13.17 -0.79
#